data_AF-A0A087UYN8-F1
#
_entry.id   AF-A0A087UYN8-F1
#
_cell.length_a   1.000
_cell.length_b   1.000
_cell.length_c   1.000
_cell.angle_alpha   90.00
_cell.angle_beta   90.00
_cell.angle_gamma   90.00
#
_symmetry.space_group_name_H-M   'P 1'
#
loop_
_entity.id
_entity.type
_entity.pdbx_description
1 polymer ?
#
loop_
_entity_poly.entity_id
_entity_poly.type
_entity_poly.pdbx_seq_one_letter_code
_entity_poly.pdbx_strand_id
1 'polypeptide(L)'
;GPTPCDKDNGGCSHLCLLSSVRPFYTCACPTGVRLTDDNKTCLDGPQELLLLVRRTDLRRISLDTPDYTDVVLELQNIKHAIAVDYDPVEKHIYWTDDEARAIRKASLNG
;
A
#
# COMPACT_ATOMS: atom_id res chain seq x y z
N GLY A 1 -0.35 19.26 -27.32
CA GLY A 1 1.12 19.09 -27.35
C GLY A 1 1.50 17.94 -26.43
N PRO A 2 2.72 17.39 -26.54
CA PRO A 2 3.17 16.33 -25.65
C PRO A 2 3.20 16.81 -24.20
N THR A 3 2.90 15.92 -23.26
CA THR A 3 2.91 16.21 -21.82
C THR A 3 4.33 16.06 -21.25
N PRO A 4 4.66 16.75 -20.13
CA PRO A 4 5.94 16.56 -19.45
C PRO A 4 6.20 15.12 -18.97
N CYS A 5 5.15 14.30 -18.85
CA CYS A 5 5.23 12.90 -18.40
C CYS A 5 5.45 11.91 -19.57
N ASP A 6 5.28 12.32 -20.83
CA ASP A 6 5.27 11.41 -22.00
C ASP A 6 6.59 10.65 -22.17
N LYS A 7 7.71 11.26 -21.77
CA LYS A 7 9.03 10.63 -21.82
C LYS A 7 9.41 10.11 -20.45
N ASP A 8 9.57 8.79 -20.37
CA ASP A 8 10.07 8.09 -19.17
C ASP A 8 9.26 8.40 -17.89
N ASN A 9 7.96 8.68 -18.02
CA ASN A 9 7.09 9.06 -16.89
C ASN A 9 7.61 10.30 -16.11
N GLY A 10 8.30 11.24 -16.77
CA GLY A 10 8.99 12.34 -16.10
C GLY A 10 10.17 11.90 -15.22
N GLY A 11 10.57 10.64 -15.30
CA GLY A 11 11.49 9.97 -14.39
C GLY A 11 10.86 9.56 -13.06
N CYS A 12 9.52 9.60 -12.92
CA CYS A 12 8.82 9.15 -11.72
C CYS A 12 8.78 7.62 -11.67
N SER A 13 9.07 7.01 -10.51
CA SER A 13 9.03 5.55 -10.40
C SER A 13 7.61 4.97 -10.39
N HIS A 14 6.59 5.75 -10.01
CA HIS A 14 5.20 5.32 -9.99
C HIS A 14 4.28 6.29 -10.74
N LEU A 15 3.87 7.40 -10.12
CA LEU A 15 2.88 8.31 -10.70
C LEU A 15 3.55 9.62 -11.13
N CYS A 16 3.28 10.04 -12.38
CA CYS A 16 3.59 11.39 -12.88
C CYS A 16 2.29 12.17 -13.01
N LEU A 17 2.06 13.13 -12.11
CA LEU A 17 0.84 13.91 -12.05
C LEU A 17 1.10 15.32 -12.61
N LEU A 18 0.25 15.79 -13.51
CA LEU A 18 0.38 17.14 -14.07
C LEU A 18 0.22 18.20 -12.96
N SER A 19 1.02 19.26 -13.05
CA SER A 19 1.04 20.35 -12.09
C SER A 19 1.07 21.70 -12.80
N SER A 20 0.51 22.74 -12.18
CA SER A 20 0.61 24.12 -12.67
C SER A 20 1.99 24.75 -12.44
N VAL A 21 2.82 24.14 -11.59
CA VAL A 21 4.16 24.62 -11.23
C VAL A 21 5.22 23.93 -12.08
N ARG A 22 6.22 24.67 -12.59
CA ARG A 22 7.36 24.08 -13.33
C ARG A 22 8.04 22.98 -12.50
N PRO A 23 8.35 21.80 -13.09
CA PRO A 23 8.40 21.46 -14.52
C PRO A 23 7.05 21.03 -15.15
N PHE A 24 5.92 21.41 -14.55
CA PHE A 24 4.54 21.11 -14.94
C PHE A 24 4.10 19.67 -14.70
N TYR A 25 4.83 18.98 -13.83
CA TYR A 25 4.44 17.70 -13.23
C TYR A 25 5.07 17.58 -11.84
N THR A 26 4.53 16.64 -11.05
CA THR A 26 5.12 16.16 -9.80
C THR A 26 5.06 14.64 -9.79
N CYS A 27 6.07 14.01 -9.19
CA CYS A 27 5.97 12.59 -8.89
C CYS A 27 5.13 12.38 -7.63
N ALA A 28 4.38 11.28 -7.60
CA ALA A 28 3.60 10.86 -6.46
C ALA A 28 3.67 9.34 -6.29
N CYS A 29 3.39 8.88 -5.08
CA CYS A 29 3.45 7.48 -4.71
C CYS A 29 2.04 6.92 -4.44
N PRO A 30 1.87 5.59 -4.52
CA PRO A 30 0.64 4.94 -4.07
C PRO A 30 0.30 5.33 -2.63
N THR A 31 -0.98 5.21 -2.27
CA THR A 31 -1.47 5.51 -0.92
C THR A 31 -0.61 4.80 0.14
N GLY A 32 -0.20 5.55 1.16
CA GLY A 32 0.61 5.05 2.26
C GLY A 32 2.10 4.88 1.96
N VAL A 33 2.57 5.16 0.74
CA VAL A 33 3.97 5.03 0.36
C VAL A 33 4.62 6.41 0.28
N ARG A 34 5.81 6.56 0.88
CA ARG A 34 6.58 7.81 0.83
C ARG A 34 7.36 7.95 -0.47
N LEU A 35 7.38 9.19 -0.96
CA LEU A 35 8.34 9.65 -1.97
C LEU A 35 9.68 9.92 -1.28
N THR A 36 10.78 9.47 -1.88
CA THR A 36 12.13 9.73 -1.37
C THR A 36 12.56 11.17 -1.67
N ASP A 37 13.68 11.57 -1.09
CA ASP A 37 14.19 12.94 -1.17
C ASP A 37 14.63 13.35 -2.59
N ASP A 38 14.72 12.40 -3.53
CA ASP A 38 14.97 12.70 -4.95
C ASP A 38 13.72 13.27 -5.67
N ASN A 39 12.57 13.31 -4.98
CA ASN A 39 11.27 13.73 -5.49
C ASN A 39 10.79 12.97 -6.73
N LYS A 40 11.26 11.74 -6.93
CA LYS A 40 10.97 10.91 -8.11
C LYS A 40 10.69 9.45 -7.78
N THR A 41 11.36 8.91 -6.77
CA THR A 41 11.34 7.49 -6.45
C THR A 41 10.50 7.24 -5.20
N CYS A 42 9.56 6.30 -5.28
CA CYS A 42 8.84 5.81 -4.11
C CYS A 42 9.62 4.71 -3.40
N LEU A 43 9.46 4.61 -2.08
CA LEU A 43 9.92 3.45 -1.31
C LEU A 43 9.20 2.16 -1.77
N ASP A 44 9.81 1.00 -1.48
CA ASP A 44 9.20 -0.32 -1.71
C ASP A 44 8.09 -0.59 -0.67
N GLY A 45 6.96 0.07 -0.86
CA GLY A 45 5.81 0.03 0.03
C GLY A 45 5.96 0.86 1.31
N PRO A 46 4.93 0.86 2.18
CA PRO A 46 5.00 1.47 3.50
C PRO A 46 6.00 0.74 4.39
N GLN A 47 6.76 1.49 5.19
CA GLN A 47 7.77 0.97 6.11
C GLN A 47 7.17 0.65 7.48
N GLU A 48 6.25 1.48 7.95
CA GLU A 48 5.49 1.25 9.17
C GLU A 48 4.00 1.07 8.87
N LEU A 49 3.41 0.01 9.45
CA LEU A 49 2.06 -0.44 9.15
C LEU A 49 1.29 -0.76 10.44
N LEU A 50 0.03 -0.37 10.47
CA LEU A 50 -0.97 -0.90 11.40
C LEU A 50 -1.90 -1.84 10.64
N LEU A 51 -1.95 -3.10 11.08
CA LEU A 51 -2.86 -4.11 10.56
C LEU A 51 -4.13 -4.17 11.40
N LEU A 52 -5.28 -4.17 10.72
CA LEU A 52 -6.59 -4.22 11.35
C LEU A 52 -7.36 -5.44 10.84
N VAL A 53 -7.94 -6.20 11.78
CA VAL A 53 -8.88 -7.28 11.47
C VAL A 53 -10.30 -6.80 11.70
N ARG A 54 -11.14 -7.02 10.70
CA ARG A 54 -12.59 -6.96 10.83
C ARG A 54 -13.17 -8.34 10.54
N ARG A 55 -14.45 -8.52 10.84
CA ARG A 55 -15.14 -9.81 10.68
C ARG A 55 -14.97 -10.40 9.27
N THR A 56 -15.12 -9.60 8.22
CA THR A 56 -15.09 -10.09 6.82
C THR A 56 -13.95 -9.52 5.98
N ASP A 57 -13.09 -8.67 6.53
CA ASP A 57 -11.94 -8.11 5.80
C ASP A 57 -10.76 -7.83 6.72
N LEU A 58 -9.57 -7.79 6.14
CA LEU A 58 -8.36 -7.29 6.78
C LEU A 58 -7.97 -5.99 6.09
N ARG A 59 -7.44 -5.04 6.85
CA ARG A 59 -7.04 -3.72 6.36
C ARG A 59 -5.63 -3.39 6.82
N ARG A 60 -4.95 -2.56 6.04
CA ARG A 60 -3.68 -1.95 6.40
C ARG A 60 -3.82 -0.43 6.43
N ILE A 61 -3.18 0.18 7.41
CA ILE A 61 -3.01 1.63 7.50
C ILE A 61 -1.51 1.89 7.51
N SER A 62 -1.03 2.75 6.61
CA SER A 62 0.35 3.23 6.67
C SER A 62 0.50 4.23 7.80
N LEU A 63 1.60 4.14 8.54
CA LEU A 63 1.99 5.12 9.55
C LEU A 63 3.00 6.14 9.01
N ASP A 64 3.47 5.93 7.78
CA ASP A 64 4.46 6.77 7.10
C ASP A 64 3.87 8.07 6.55
N THR A 65 2.55 8.12 6.32
CA THR A 65 1.86 9.24 5.69
C THR A 65 0.70 9.73 6.57
N PRO A 66 0.40 11.04 6.55
CA PRO A 66 -0.53 11.65 7.51
C PRO A 66 -2.01 11.40 7.19
N ASP A 67 -2.32 10.82 6.03
CA ASP A 67 -3.69 10.52 5.61
C ASP A 67 -4.29 9.32 6.35
N TYR A 68 -3.45 8.42 6.90
CA TYR A 68 -3.88 7.22 7.63
C TYR A 68 -5.00 6.42 6.93
N THR A 69 -4.97 6.40 5.59
CA THR A 69 -6.02 5.76 4.80
C THR A 69 -6.06 4.26 5.08
N ASP A 70 -7.25 3.74 5.39
CA ASP A 70 -7.46 2.32 5.62
C ASP A 70 -7.68 1.56 4.31
N VAL A 71 -6.63 0.91 3.83
CA VAL A 71 -6.65 0.15 2.58
C VAL A 71 -7.07 -1.30 2.87
N VAL A 72 -8.12 -1.77 2.20
CA VAL A 72 -8.56 -3.17 2.28
C VAL A 72 -7.55 -4.07 1.59
N LEU A 73 -7.16 -5.16 2.23
CA LEU A 73 -6.35 -6.20 1.61
C LEU A 73 -7.24 -7.08 0.72
N GLU A 74 -6.82 -7.34 -0.52
CA GLU A 74 -7.58 -8.12 -1.50
C GLU A 74 -7.54 -9.64 -1.22
N LEU A 75 -7.91 -10.03 0.00
CA LEU A 75 -7.95 -11.42 0.45
C LEU A 75 -9.32 -12.04 0.20
N GLN A 76 -9.35 -13.30 -0.22
CA GLN A 76 -10.58 -14.01 -0.50
C GLN A 76 -10.98 -14.97 0.64
N ASN A 77 -12.29 -15.24 0.72
CA ASN A 77 -12.88 -16.25 1.60
C ASN A 77 -12.66 -16.03 3.11
N ILE A 78 -12.57 -14.77 3.54
CA ILE A 78 -12.63 -14.42 4.96
C ILE A 78 -14.11 -14.51 5.40
N LYS A 79 -14.37 -15.32 6.43
CA LYS A 79 -15.71 -15.55 6.98
C LYS A 79 -15.89 -14.80 8.29
N HIS A 80 -15.03 -15.09 9.26
CA HIS A 80 -15.02 -14.41 10.55
C HIS A 80 -13.61 -14.37 11.13
N ALA A 81 -12.85 -13.36 10.71
CA ALA A 81 -11.48 -13.17 11.19
C ALA A 81 -11.44 -12.55 12.60
N ILE A 82 -10.50 -13.03 13.43
CA ILE A 82 -10.39 -12.64 14.84
C ILE A 82 -9.04 -12.01 15.18
N ALA A 83 -7.94 -12.69 14.84
CA ALA A 83 -6.58 -12.24 15.15
C ALA A 83 -5.72 -12.13 13.89
N VAL A 84 -4.74 -11.24 13.92
CA VAL A 84 -3.74 -11.06 12.85
C VAL A 84 -2.34 -10.95 13.45
N ASP A 85 -1.36 -11.44 12.72
CA ASP A 85 0.06 -11.19 12.95
C ASP A 85 0.80 -11.06 11.62
N TYR A 86 2.03 -10.56 11.65
CA TYR A 86 2.82 -10.28 10.47
C TYR A 86 4.26 -10.74 10.62
N ASP A 87 4.78 -11.40 9.59
CA ASP A 87 6.18 -11.75 9.45
C ASP A 87 6.89 -10.72 8.54
N PRO A 88 7.75 -9.85 9.09
CA PRO A 88 8.48 -8.86 8.30
C PRO A 88 9.62 -9.44 7.47
N VAL A 89 10.06 -10.69 7.73
CA VAL A 89 11.15 -11.34 6.97
C VAL A 89 10.60 -11.88 5.66
N GLU A 90 9.56 -12.72 5.71
CA GLU A 90 8.94 -13.28 4.50
C GLU A 90 7.83 -12.38 3.92
N LYS A 91 7.49 -11.27 4.58
CA LYS A 91 6.42 -10.33 4.20
C LYS A 91 5.05 -11.00 4.09
N HIS A 92 4.73 -11.89 5.04
CA HIS A 92 3.44 -12.59 5.11
C HIS A 92 2.56 -12.07 6.24
N ILE A 93 1.27 -11.89 5.93
CA ILE A 93 0.23 -11.68 6.95
C ILE A 93 -0.40 -13.02 7.32
N TYR A 94 -0.63 -13.23 8.61
CA TYR A 94 -1.26 -14.43 9.16
C TYR A 94 -2.54 -14.04 9.88
N TRP A 95 -3.62 -14.80 9.69
CA TRP A 95 -4.88 -14.53 10.41
C TRP A 95 -5.61 -15.80 10.81
N THR A 96 -6.38 -15.69 11.88
CA THR A 96 -7.28 -16.74 12.37
C THR A 96 -8.71 -16.46 11.91
N ASP A 97 -9.41 -17.51 11.47
CA ASP A 97 -10.82 -17.45 11.06
C ASP A 97 -11.58 -18.62 11.70
N ASP A 98 -12.54 -18.33 12.58
CA ASP A 98 -13.22 -19.34 13.40
C ASP A 98 -14.35 -20.06 12.64
N GLU A 99 -15.09 -19.34 11.80
CA GLU A 99 -16.10 -19.92 10.90
C GLU A 99 -15.44 -20.80 9.82
N ALA A 100 -14.30 -20.40 9.28
CA ALA A 100 -13.53 -21.22 8.35
C ALA A 100 -12.69 -22.32 9.05
N ARG A 101 -12.58 -22.27 10.39
CA ARG A 101 -11.77 -23.18 11.23
C ARG A 101 -10.33 -23.33 10.74
N ALA A 102 -9.69 -22.23 10.38
CA ALA A 102 -8.36 -22.24 9.79
C ALA A 102 -7.50 -21.05 10.24
N ILE A 103 -6.19 -21.28 10.24
CA ILE A 103 -5.18 -20.22 10.21
C ILE A 103 -4.71 -20.11 8.76
N ARG A 104 -4.71 -18.90 8.21
CA ARG A 104 -4.35 -18.63 6.82
C ARG A 104 -3.20 -17.64 6.75
N LYS A 105 -2.52 -17.62 5.59
CA LYS A 105 -1.49 -16.64 5.28
C LYS A 105 -1.58 -16.15 3.84
N ALA A 106 -1.10 -14.95 3.59
CA ALA A 106 -1.01 -14.35 2.26
C ALA A 106 0.13 -13.32 2.20
N SER A 107 0.51 -12.90 1.00
CA SER A 107 1.35 -11.71 0.83
C SER A 107 0.51 -10.44 1.03
N LEU A 108 1.13 -9.35 1.47
CA LEU A 108 0.45 -8.03 1.59
C LEU A 108 -0.06 -7.47 0.26
N ASN A 109 0.38 -8.03 -0.87
CA ASN A 109 -0.02 -7.61 -2.21
C ASN A 109 -1.10 -8.52 -2.84
N GLY A 110 -1.61 -9.50 -2.09
CA GLY A 110 -2.47 -10.58 -2.61
C GLY A 110 -1.67 -11.83 -2.95
#